data_AF-A0A3D9H2V7-F1
#
_entry.id   AF-A0A3D9H2V7-F1
#
_cell.length_a   1.000
_cell.length_b   1.000
_cell.length_c   1.000
_cell.angle_alpha   90.00
_cell.angle_beta   90.00
_cell.angle_gamma   90.00
#
_symmetry.space_group_name_H-M   'P 1'
#
loop_
_entity.id
_entity.type
_entity.pdbx_description
1 polymer ?
#
loop_
_entity_poly.entity_id
_entity_poly.type
_entity_poly.pdbx_seq_one_letter_code
_entity_poly.pdbx_strand_id
1 'polypeptide(L)'
;MKKLVLLVFAILMGMNIHAQRQRGNMNRIPETNREPTEQEIAKREREIEERKEEYIDNFLTTLEADEFQKHIIKQNISSFFEAKMVIFNTKFEHNLDRIKAVENLENTHFKDLEELISEGDMTKIKEMIKGKFDEKEVVKKKKKKRKNKKRKKDKD
;
A
#
# COMPACT_ATOMS: atom_id res chain seq x y z
N MET A 1 3.53 -13.67 -50.50
CA MET A 1 3.25 -13.51 -49.05
C MET A 1 4.36 -12.80 -48.25
N LYS A 2 5.65 -12.90 -48.59
CA LYS A 2 6.72 -12.24 -47.79
C LYS A 2 6.76 -10.70 -47.91
N LYS A 3 6.32 -10.11 -49.04
CA LYS A 3 6.30 -8.65 -49.24
C LYS A 3 5.14 -7.94 -48.52
N LEU A 4 4.04 -8.66 -48.27
CA LEU A 4 2.85 -8.11 -47.61
C LEU A 4 3.03 -8.07 -46.08
N VAL A 5 3.74 -9.05 -45.52
CA VAL A 5 4.14 -9.07 -44.09
C VAL A 5 5.11 -7.94 -43.75
N LEU A 6 6.05 -7.63 -44.65
CA LEU A 6 6.98 -6.49 -44.48
C LEU A 6 6.27 -5.13 -44.47
N LEU A 7 5.18 -4.99 -45.23
CA LEU A 7 4.43 -3.74 -45.33
C LEU A 7 3.57 -3.49 -44.09
N VAL A 8 3.03 -4.55 -43.47
CA VAL A 8 2.32 -4.47 -42.18
C VAL A 8 3.28 -4.13 -41.02
N PHE A 9 4.52 -4.64 -41.06
CA PHE A 9 5.53 -4.34 -40.04
C PHE A 9 5.99 -2.87 -40.08
N ALA A 10 6.07 -2.27 -41.28
CA ALA A 10 6.44 -0.87 -41.45
C ALA A 10 5.37 0.10 -40.89
N ILE A 11 4.09 -0.23 -41.02
CA ILE A 11 2.99 0.60 -40.49
C ILE A 11 2.92 0.53 -38.95
N LEU A 12 3.20 -0.64 -38.36
CA LEU A 12 3.23 -0.81 -36.90
C LEU A 12 4.39 -0.07 -36.23
N MET A 13 5.51 0.16 -36.92
CA MET A 13 6.60 1.00 -36.39
C MET A 13 6.32 2.50 -36.48
N GLY A 14 5.51 2.95 -37.45
CA GLY A 14 5.20 4.37 -37.65
C GLY A 14 4.33 5.02 -36.56
N MET A 15 3.57 4.23 -35.79
CA MET A 15 2.67 4.75 -34.76
C MET A 15 3.31 4.96 -33.38
N ASN A 16 4.60 4.62 -33.20
CA ASN A 16 5.32 4.89 -31.94
C ASN A 16 5.99 6.28 -31.87
N ILE A 17 5.94 7.07 -32.95
CA ILE A 17 6.69 8.34 -33.05
C ILE A 17 6.00 9.50 -32.30
N HIS A 18 4.71 9.37 -31.95
CA HIS A 18 3.95 10.46 -31.32
C HIS A 18 3.88 10.42 -29.78
N ALA A 19 4.46 9.41 -29.12
CA ALA A 19 4.52 9.34 -27.65
C ALA A 19 5.83 9.90 -27.03
N GLN A 20 6.81 10.31 -27.85
CA GLN A 20 8.10 10.84 -27.36
C GLN A 20 8.34 12.34 -27.65
N ARG A 21 7.30 13.09 -28.05
CA ARG A 21 7.37 14.57 -28.17
C ARG A 21 7.12 15.26 -26.83
N GLN A 22 7.95 14.93 -25.85
CA GLN A 22 8.23 15.77 -24.70
C GLN A 22 9.74 15.73 -24.42
N ARG A 23 10.54 15.89 -25.48
CA ARG A 23 12.01 16.07 -25.41
C ARG A 23 12.32 17.57 -25.36
N GLY A 24 11.90 18.20 -24.26
CA GLY A 24 12.48 19.46 -23.80
C GLY A 24 13.34 19.13 -22.60
N ASN A 25 14.66 19.17 -22.78
CA ASN A 25 15.72 19.00 -21.77
C ASN A 25 16.26 17.56 -21.56
N MET A 26 16.91 17.01 -22.58
CA MET A 26 17.60 15.71 -22.57
C MET A 26 19.02 15.74 -21.96
N ASN A 27 19.49 16.88 -21.45
CA ASN A 27 20.86 17.04 -20.92
C ASN A 27 20.96 16.98 -19.38
N ARG A 28 19.89 16.60 -18.68
CA ARG A 28 19.98 16.19 -17.27
C ARG A 28 19.86 14.68 -17.19
N ILE A 29 21.00 13.99 -17.23
CA ILE A 29 21.11 12.68 -16.61
C ILE A 29 20.75 12.92 -15.14
N PRO A 30 19.69 12.31 -14.58
CA PRO A 30 19.43 12.43 -13.15
C PRO A 30 20.68 11.94 -12.43
N GLU A 31 21.28 12.76 -11.57
CA GLU A 31 22.34 12.31 -10.67
C GLU A 31 21.71 11.29 -9.71
N THR A 32 21.69 10.02 -10.11
CA THR A 32 21.07 8.92 -9.36
C THR A 32 21.91 8.46 -8.18
N ASN A 33 23.07 9.09 -7.93
CA ASN A 33 24.08 8.69 -6.94
C ASN A 33 24.46 9.82 -5.96
N ARG A 34 23.55 10.77 -5.68
CA ARG A 34 23.73 11.69 -4.55
C ARG A 34 23.07 11.14 -3.29
N GLU A 35 23.69 11.35 -2.14
CA GLU A 35 23.02 11.11 -0.85
C GLU A 35 21.76 12.00 -0.79
N PRO A 36 20.61 11.47 -0.35
CA PRO A 36 19.39 12.27 -0.20
C PRO A 36 19.62 13.46 0.71
N THR A 37 19.14 14.63 0.32
CA THR A 37 19.17 15.82 1.20
C THR A 37 18.22 15.63 2.38
N GLU A 38 18.46 16.33 3.50
CA GLU A 38 17.57 16.26 4.68
C GLU A 38 16.10 16.54 4.34
N GLN A 39 15.84 17.47 3.41
CA GLN A 39 14.49 17.78 2.94
C GLN A 39 13.86 16.62 2.16
N GLU A 40 14.65 15.88 1.38
CA GLU A 40 14.20 14.70 0.64
C GLU A 40 13.94 13.52 1.57
N ILE A 41 14.76 13.35 2.62
CA ILE A 41 14.55 12.35 3.67
C ILE A 41 13.23 12.65 4.41
N ALA A 42 13.07 13.88 4.91
CA ALA A 42 11.87 14.29 5.63
C ALA A 42 10.61 14.18 4.77
N LYS A 43 10.69 14.52 3.47
CA LYS A 43 9.58 14.34 2.54
C LYS A 43 9.23 12.87 2.36
N ARG A 44 10.23 12.00 2.19
CA ARG A 44 10.03 10.57 2.05
C ARG A 44 9.40 9.95 3.29
N GLU A 45 9.85 10.35 4.49
CA GLU A 45 9.28 9.88 5.75
C GLU A 45 7.79 10.23 5.86
N ARG A 46 7.42 11.46 5.49
CA ARG A 46 6.00 11.86 5.44
C ARG A 46 5.20 11.04 4.43
N GLU A 47 5.73 10.84 3.23
CA GLU A 47 5.05 10.02 2.20
C GLU A 47 4.85 8.56 2.65
N ILE A 48 5.81 8.00 3.39
CA ILE A 48 5.71 6.65 3.98
C ILE A 48 4.63 6.63 5.06
N GLU A 49 4.60 7.61 5.96
CA GLU A 49 3.61 7.68 7.02
C GLU A 49 2.19 7.89 6.45
N GLU A 50 2.01 8.80 5.49
CA GLU A 50 0.74 9.01 4.79
C GLU A 50 0.27 7.74 4.08
N ARG A 51 1.18 6.98 3.45
CA ARG A 51 0.86 5.70 2.81
C ARG A 51 0.43 4.66 3.84
N LYS A 52 1.11 4.59 5.00
CA LYS A 52 0.76 3.72 6.13
C LYS A 52 -0.62 4.07 6.66
N GLU A 53 -0.91 5.35 6.88
CA GLU A 53 -2.23 5.80 7.31
C GLU A 53 -3.33 5.44 6.30
N GLU A 54 -3.11 5.70 5.00
CA GLU A 54 -4.09 5.37 3.96
C GLU A 54 -4.35 3.86 3.90
N TYR A 55 -3.31 3.04 4.04
CA TYR A 55 -3.42 1.59 4.07
C TYR A 55 -4.27 1.12 5.26
N ILE A 56 -3.99 1.64 6.46
CA ILE A 56 -4.76 1.32 7.68
C ILE A 56 -6.21 1.78 7.53
N ASP A 57 -6.46 3.00 7.06
CA ASP A 57 -7.80 3.51 6.85
C ASP A 57 -8.58 2.69 5.81
N ASN A 58 -7.91 2.24 4.74
CA ASN A 58 -8.51 1.33 3.77
C ASN A 58 -8.88 0.00 4.40
N PHE A 59 -8.00 -0.57 5.23
CA PHE A 59 -8.29 -1.78 5.99
C PHE A 59 -9.48 -1.61 6.94
N LEU A 60 -9.52 -0.54 7.73
CA LEU A 60 -10.61 -0.29 8.69
C LEU A 60 -11.98 -0.24 8.01
N THR A 61 -12.06 0.22 6.76
CA THR A 61 -13.35 0.20 6.02
C THR A 61 -13.87 -1.20 5.68
N THR A 62 -13.08 -2.24 5.88
CA THR A 62 -13.49 -3.65 5.74
C THR A 62 -14.00 -4.27 7.03
N LEU A 63 -13.81 -3.59 8.16
CA LEU A 63 -14.25 -4.05 9.47
C LEU A 63 -15.69 -3.66 9.74
N GLU A 64 -16.40 -4.55 10.43
CA GLU A 64 -17.79 -4.35 10.85
C GLU A 64 -17.87 -3.58 12.17
N ALA A 65 -16.76 -3.50 12.90
CA ALA A 65 -16.55 -2.69 14.09
C ALA A 65 -17.12 -1.27 13.99
N ASP A 66 -17.59 -0.75 15.11
CA ASP A 66 -18.05 0.64 15.22
C ASP A 66 -16.90 1.65 15.12
N GLU A 67 -17.22 2.94 15.18
CA GLU A 67 -16.22 4.01 15.04
C GLU A 67 -15.22 4.07 16.20
N PHE A 68 -15.67 3.78 17.42
CA PHE A 68 -14.83 3.75 18.61
C PHE A 68 -13.88 2.55 18.58
N GLN A 69 -14.41 1.37 18.29
CA GLN A 69 -13.62 0.16 18.06
C GLN A 69 -12.60 0.37 16.93
N LYS A 70 -13.01 0.99 15.81
CA LYS A 70 -12.08 1.33 14.71
C LYS A 70 -10.96 2.27 15.15
N HIS A 71 -11.22 3.21 16.04
CA HIS A 71 -10.18 4.09 16.59
C HIS A 71 -9.16 3.29 17.41
N ILE A 72 -9.63 2.42 18.30
CA ILE A 72 -8.76 1.55 19.11
C ILE A 72 -7.95 0.62 18.19
N ILE A 73 -8.59 0.00 17.19
CA ILE A 73 -7.93 -0.87 16.23
C ILE A 73 -6.85 -0.10 15.45
N LYS A 74 -7.14 1.13 15.00
CA LYS A 74 -6.18 2.00 14.31
C LYS A 74 -4.92 2.23 15.14
N GLN A 75 -5.10 2.58 16.42
CA GLN A 75 -3.99 2.81 17.34
C GLN A 75 -3.16 1.53 17.55
N ASN A 76 -3.81 0.39 17.75
CA ASN A 76 -3.14 -0.90 17.94
C ASN A 76 -2.33 -1.32 16.71
N ILE A 77 -2.91 -1.21 15.52
CA ILE A 77 -2.23 -1.53 14.25
C ILE A 77 -1.03 -0.60 14.02
N SER A 78 -1.16 0.68 14.32
CA SER A 78 -0.06 1.65 14.18
C SER A 78 1.11 1.29 15.11
N SER A 79 0.80 1.02 16.38
CA SER A 79 1.76 0.56 17.39
C SER A 79 2.41 -0.77 17.00
N PHE A 80 1.65 -1.70 16.40
CA PHE A 80 2.19 -2.96 15.90
C PHE A 80 3.24 -2.74 14.82
N PHE A 81 2.97 -1.87 13.84
CA PHE A 81 3.93 -1.58 12.77
C PHE A 81 5.20 -0.91 13.30
N GLU A 82 5.08 -0.02 14.28
CA GLU A 82 6.21 0.60 14.95
C GLU A 82 7.05 -0.45 15.70
N ALA A 83 6.42 -1.28 16.52
CA ALA A 83 7.10 -2.37 17.23
C ALA A 83 7.78 -3.36 16.26
N LYS A 84 7.11 -3.70 15.16
CA LYS A 84 7.66 -4.58 14.13
C LYS A 84 8.86 -3.94 13.43
N MET A 85 8.83 -2.63 13.16
CA MET A 85 9.98 -1.89 12.63
C MET A 85 11.16 -1.87 13.61
N VAL A 86 10.91 -1.71 14.91
CA VAL A 86 11.96 -1.81 15.95
C VAL A 86 12.63 -3.19 15.92
N ILE A 87 11.85 -4.26 15.81
CA ILE A 87 12.40 -5.63 15.65
C ILE A 87 13.24 -5.71 14.38
N PHE A 88 12.78 -5.18 13.24
CA PHE A 88 13.55 -5.25 12.00
C PHE A 88 14.88 -4.48 12.04
N ASN A 89 14.92 -3.37 12.77
CA ASN A 89 16.10 -2.53 12.94
C ASN A 89 17.07 -3.05 14.02
N THR A 90 16.58 -3.89 14.93
CA THR A 90 17.40 -4.50 15.98
C THR A 90 18.37 -5.53 15.38
N LYS A 91 19.61 -5.51 15.85
CA LYS A 91 20.61 -6.54 15.51
C LYS A 91 20.31 -7.81 16.31
N PHE A 92 20.07 -8.90 15.61
CA PHE A 92 19.94 -10.23 16.20
C PHE A 92 21.16 -11.05 15.81
N GLU A 93 21.64 -11.90 16.71
CA GLU A 93 22.73 -12.84 16.42
C GLU A 93 22.29 -13.87 15.37
N HIS A 94 21.04 -14.34 15.46
CA HIS A 94 20.46 -15.29 14.53
C HIS A 94 19.15 -14.79 13.92
N ASN A 95 18.93 -15.14 12.65
CA ASN A 95 17.66 -14.85 11.98
C ASN A 95 16.46 -15.54 12.65
N LEU A 96 16.68 -16.69 13.28
CA LEU A 96 15.64 -17.41 14.02
C LEU A 96 15.08 -16.59 15.20
N ASP A 97 15.93 -15.82 15.89
CA ASP A 97 15.50 -15.01 17.03
C ASP A 97 14.63 -13.84 16.58
N ARG A 98 14.97 -13.24 15.43
CA ARG A 98 14.14 -12.24 14.77
C ARG A 98 12.77 -12.80 14.40
N ILE A 99 12.73 -13.99 13.79
CA ILE A 99 11.47 -14.66 13.42
C ILE A 99 10.61 -14.89 14.66
N LYS A 100 11.19 -15.44 15.74
CA LYS A 100 10.49 -15.65 17.01
C LYS A 100 9.99 -14.34 17.63
N ALA A 101 10.78 -13.27 17.57
CA ALA A 101 10.37 -11.96 18.07
C ALA A 101 9.16 -11.41 17.30
N VAL A 102 9.14 -11.54 15.97
CA VAL A 102 8.00 -11.14 15.14
C VAL A 102 6.78 -12.01 15.45
N GLU A 103 6.94 -13.33 15.55
CA GLU A 103 5.85 -14.26 15.88
C GLU A 103 5.25 -13.97 17.26
N ASN A 104 6.09 -13.71 18.27
CA ASN A 104 5.62 -13.32 19.59
C ASN A 104 4.83 -12.02 19.54
N LEU A 105 5.33 -11.00 18.82
CA LEU A 105 4.60 -9.74 18.63
C LEU A 105 3.24 -9.97 17.96
N GLU A 106 3.18 -10.76 16.89
CA GLU A 106 1.94 -11.07 16.17
C GLU A 106 0.90 -11.79 17.06
N ASN A 107 1.36 -12.61 18.01
CA ASN A 107 0.50 -13.38 18.90
C ASN A 107 0.05 -12.62 20.16
N THR A 108 0.80 -11.61 20.62
CA THR A 108 0.51 -10.92 21.88
C THR A 108 -0.09 -9.53 21.69
N HIS A 109 0.30 -8.81 20.63
CA HIS A 109 0.00 -7.39 20.47
C HIS A 109 -1.49 -7.07 20.36
N PHE A 110 -2.30 -8.02 19.89
CA PHE A 110 -3.73 -7.84 19.66
C PHE A 110 -4.62 -8.61 20.64
N LYS A 111 -4.06 -9.23 21.69
CA LYS A 111 -4.84 -10.03 22.65
C LYS A 111 -5.96 -9.24 23.30
N ASP A 112 -5.67 -8.00 23.70
CA ASP A 112 -6.66 -7.13 24.35
C ASP A 112 -7.82 -6.76 23.40
N LEU A 113 -7.62 -6.86 22.09
CA LEU A 113 -8.71 -6.66 21.13
C LEU A 113 -9.65 -7.86 21.05
N GLU A 114 -9.24 -9.08 21.44
CA GLU A 114 -10.07 -10.29 21.33
C GLU A 114 -11.37 -10.17 22.14
N GLU A 115 -11.36 -9.40 23.23
CA GLU A 115 -12.56 -9.13 24.04
C GLU A 115 -13.38 -7.93 23.52
N LEU A 116 -12.77 -7.06 22.72
CA LEU A 116 -13.37 -5.79 22.30
C LEU A 116 -14.02 -5.82 20.92
N ILE A 117 -13.62 -6.75 20.04
CA ILE A 117 -14.09 -6.80 18.66
C ILE A 117 -14.62 -8.20 18.32
N SER A 118 -15.36 -8.29 17.22
CA SER A 118 -15.85 -9.59 16.74
C SER A 118 -14.70 -10.51 16.31
N GLU A 119 -14.89 -11.82 16.47
CA GLU A 119 -13.93 -12.83 15.97
C GLU A 119 -13.66 -12.68 14.47
N GLY A 120 -14.67 -12.27 13.70
CA GLY A 120 -14.55 -12.01 12.28
C GLY A 120 -13.59 -10.85 11.97
N ASP A 121 -13.70 -9.74 12.70
CA ASP A 121 -12.78 -8.61 12.53
C ASP A 121 -11.39 -8.93 13.08
N MET A 122 -11.27 -9.70 14.16
CA MET A 122 -9.99 -10.21 14.66
C MET A 122 -9.27 -11.08 13.61
N THR A 123 -10.02 -11.94 12.92
CA THR A 123 -9.48 -12.77 11.84
C THR A 123 -8.94 -11.90 10.70
N LYS A 124 -9.67 -10.85 10.28
CA LYS A 124 -9.20 -9.89 9.27
C LYS A 124 -7.92 -9.18 9.71
N ILE A 125 -7.78 -8.81 10.98
CA ILE A 125 -6.55 -8.21 11.52
C ILE A 125 -5.39 -9.21 11.42
N LYS A 126 -5.59 -10.46 11.85
CA LYS A 126 -4.58 -11.53 11.76
C LYS A 126 -4.16 -11.81 10.30
N GLU A 127 -5.07 -11.71 9.34
CA GLU A 127 -4.75 -11.81 7.91
C GLU A 127 -3.97 -10.59 7.39
N MET A 128 -4.35 -9.39 7.81
CA MET A 128 -3.68 -8.15 7.42
C MET A 128 -2.22 -8.12 7.89
N ILE A 129 -1.94 -8.47 9.15
CA ILE A 129 -0.56 -8.44 9.69
C ILE A 129 0.36 -9.48 9.03
N LYS A 130 -0.23 -10.57 8.51
CA LYS A 130 0.45 -11.59 7.70
C LYS A 130 0.62 -11.19 6.23
N GLY A 131 0.20 -9.98 5.86
CA GLY A 131 0.34 -9.44 4.50
C GLY A 131 -0.68 -9.96 3.49
N LYS A 132 -1.79 -10.56 3.94
CA LYS A 132 -2.84 -11.12 3.05
C LYS A 132 -3.91 -10.10 2.66
N PHE A 133 -3.83 -8.86 3.14
CA PHE A 133 -4.81 -7.83 2.82
C PHE A 133 -4.56 -7.20 1.44
N ASP A 134 -5.54 -7.34 0.54
CA ASP A 134 -5.50 -6.70 -0.79
C ASP A 134 -6.17 -5.31 -0.77
N GLU A 135 -5.37 -4.28 -0.51
CA GLU A 135 -5.80 -2.87 -0.56
C GLU A 135 -6.38 -2.49 -1.95
N LYS A 136 -5.85 -3.04 -3.04
CA LYS A 136 -6.25 -2.67 -4.41
C LYS A 136 -7.70 -3.06 -4.66
N GLU A 137 -8.14 -4.20 -4.14
CA GLU A 137 -9.55 -4.60 -4.20
C GLU A 137 -10.46 -3.60 -3.51
N VAL A 138 -10.10 -3.16 -2.31
CA VAL A 138 -10.88 -2.21 -1.52
C VAL A 138 -10.99 -0.88 -2.25
N VAL A 139 -9.87 -0.36 -2.75
CA VAL A 139 -9.83 0.89 -3.52
C VAL A 139 -10.67 0.79 -4.80
N LYS A 140 -10.60 -0.34 -5.52
CA LYS A 140 -11.44 -0.59 -6.71
C LYS A 140 -12.93 -0.58 -6.35
N LYS A 141 -13.33 -1.28 -5.28
CA LYS A 141 -14.71 -1.33 -4.78
C LYS A 141 -15.21 0.07 -4.38
N LYS A 142 -14.42 0.85 -3.65
CA LYS A 142 -14.71 2.25 -3.30
C LYS A 142 -14.91 3.13 -4.53
N LYS A 143 -14.01 3.05 -5.53
CA LYS A 143 -14.11 3.81 -6.79
C LYS A 143 -15.39 3.46 -7.56
N LYS A 144 -15.77 2.17 -7.63
CA LYS A 144 -17.00 1.71 -8.29
C LYS A 144 -18.26 2.26 -7.59
N LYS A 145 -18.32 2.19 -6.26
CA LYS A 145 -19.44 2.76 -5.46
C LYS A 145 -19.62 4.26 -5.70
N ARG A 146 -18.52 5.03 -5.71
CA ARG A 146 -18.55 6.48 -5.99
C ARG A 146 -19.09 6.81 -7.38
N LYS A 147 -18.65 6.07 -8.42
CA LYS A 147 -19.15 6.25 -9.81
C LYS A 147 -20.65 5.97 -9.92
N ASN A 148 -21.14 4.92 -9.28
CA ASN A 148 -22.56 4.57 -9.31
C ASN A 148 -23.44 5.62 -8.60
N LYS A 149 -22.97 6.20 -7.48
CA LYS A 149 -23.71 7.25 -6.76
C LYS A 149 -23.86 8.52 -7.60
N LYS A 150 -22.80 8.94 -8.33
CA LYS A 150 -22.87 10.08 -9.25
C LYS A 150 -23.89 9.87 -10.35
N ARG A 151 -23.84 8.71 -11.03
CA ARG A 151 -24.78 8.35 -12.10
C ARG A 151 -26.25 8.30 -11.67
N LYS A 152 -26.54 8.03 -10.39
CA LYS A 152 -27.91 8.10 -9.86
C LYS A 152 -28.34 9.55 -9.66
N LYS A 153 -27.46 10.38 -9.07
CA LYS A 153 -27.72 11.81 -8.86
C LYS A 153 -27.87 12.60 -10.16
N ASP A 154 -27.22 12.18 -11.25
CA ASP A 154 -27.36 12.79 -12.57
C ASP A 154 -28.64 12.37 -13.32
N LYS A 155 -29.40 11.41 -12.77
CA LYS A 155 -30.68 10.92 -13.33
C LYS A 155 -31.91 11.40 -12.56
N ASP A 156 -31.71 12.00 -11.40
CA ASP A 156 -32.73 12.62 -10.54
C ASP A 156 -32.70 14.14 -10.78
#